data_AF-A0A2M7FTA8-F1
#
_entry.id   AF-A0A2M7FTA8-F1
#
_cell.length_a   1.000
_cell.length_b   1.000
_cell.length_c   1.000
_cell.angle_alpha   90.00
_cell.angle_beta   90.00
_cell.angle_gamma   90.00
#
_symmetry.space_group_name_H-M   'P 1'
#
loop_
_entity.id
_entity.type
_entity.pdbx_description
1 polymer ?
#
loop_
_entity_poly.entity_id
_entity_poly.type
_entity_poly.pdbx_seq_one_letter_code
_entity_poly.pdbx_strand_id
1 'polypeptide(L)'
;LGLSEQVPAQVVFLTDGATRKVKVGPTQITLKRTTPRNMAAAGRLSALLIQAFRSLGAASITQQRIARLREKLPAVERATLLQDIALAPEWMHIHFREVARP
;
A
#
# COMPACT_ATOMS: atom_id res chain seq x y z
N LEU A 1 -7.85 22.00 24.42
CA LEU A 1 -6.86 21.10 25.05
C LEU A 1 -5.63 20.81 24.21
N GLY A 2 -5.50 21.19 22.93
CA GLY A 2 -4.18 21.11 22.26
C GLY A 2 -3.50 19.73 22.34
N LEU A 3 -4.26 18.65 22.49
CA LEU A 3 -3.74 17.28 22.60
C LEU A 3 -3.65 16.62 21.23
N SER A 4 -3.20 17.39 20.24
CA SER A 4 -2.77 16.83 18.97
C SER A 4 -1.44 17.46 18.63
N GLU A 5 -0.38 16.71 18.91
CA GLU A 5 0.87 16.89 18.18
C GLU A 5 0.56 16.50 16.74
N GLN A 6 0.19 17.49 15.93
CA GLN A 6 0.17 17.29 14.49
C GLN A 6 1.59 16.97 14.06
N VAL A 7 1.92 15.67 13.97
CA VAL A 7 3.21 15.23 13.48
C VAL A 7 3.28 15.65 12.01
N PRO A 8 4.32 16.39 11.59
CA PRO A 8 4.44 16.79 10.19
C PRO A 8 4.44 15.55 9.29
N ALA A 9 3.61 15.58 8.25
CA ALA A 9 3.51 14.50 7.29
C ALA A 9 4.88 14.26 6.63
N GLN A 10 5.46 13.09 6.82
CA GLN A 10 6.73 12.70 6.20
C GLN A 10 6.49 12.02 4.86
N VAL A 11 7.13 12.51 3.80
CA VAL A 11 7.09 11.88 2.48
C VAL A 11 8.12 10.74 2.43
N VAL A 12 7.64 9.50 2.33
CA VAL A 12 8.46 8.29 2.27
C VAL A 12 8.18 7.52 0.97
N PHE A 13 9.22 7.24 0.20
CA PHE A 13 9.14 6.34 -0.96
C PHE A 13 9.95 5.07 -0.70
N LEU A 14 9.40 3.92 -1.08
CA LEU A 14 10.15 2.68 -1.09
C LEU A 14 11.02 2.59 -2.35
N THR A 15 12.24 2.10 -2.19
CA THR A 15 13.20 1.83 -3.27
C THR A 15 13.96 0.53 -2.99
N ASP A 16 14.45 -0.16 -4.01
CA ASP A 16 15.40 -1.26 -3.88
C ASP A 16 16.87 -0.80 -3.68
N GLY A 17 17.13 0.51 -3.85
CA GLY A 17 18.41 1.14 -3.59
C GLY A 17 18.68 1.46 -2.11
N ALA A 18 19.83 2.11 -1.85
CA ALA A 18 20.24 2.47 -0.49
C ALA A 18 19.27 3.47 0.18
N THR A 19 19.00 3.26 1.47
CA THR A 19 18.21 4.20 2.28
C THR A 19 18.92 5.54 2.36
N ARG A 20 18.24 6.62 1.98
CA ARG A 20 18.79 7.98 2.09
C ARG A 20 17.67 9.01 2.19
N LYS A 21 18.01 10.18 2.75
CA LYS A 21 17.13 11.35 2.70
C LYS A 21 17.61 12.27 1.58
N VAL A 22 16.68 12.79 0.80
CA VAL A 22 16.96 13.68 -0.32
C VAL A 22 16.11 14.94 -0.13
N LYS A 23 16.70 16.11 -0.36
CA LYS A 23 15.98 17.39 -0.34
C LYS A 23 15.63 17.76 -1.77
N VAL A 24 14.34 17.99 -2.04
CA VAL A 24 13.82 18.45 -3.33
C VAL A 24 13.07 19.76 -3.07
N GLY A 25 13.72 20.88 -3.39
CA GLY A 25 13.23 22.20 -3.01
C GLY A 25 13.02 22.33 -1.49
N PRO A 26 11.83 22.72 -1.00
CA PRO A 26 11.55 22.79 0.44
C PRO A 26 11.21 21.43 1.07
N THR A 27 10.98 20.38 0.27
CA THR A 27 10.50 19.08 0.75
C THR A 27 11.64 18.13 1.03
N GLN A 28 11.62 17.49 2.20
CA GLN A 28 12.50 16.38 2.53
C GLN A 28 11.81 15.05 2.23
N ILE A 29 12.43 14.24 1.38
CA ILE A 29 11.94 12.94 0.95
C ILE A 29 12.83 11.86 1.57
N THR A 30 12.23 10.85 2.18
CA THR A 30 12.95 9.65 2.64
C THR A 30 12.79 8.54 1.62
N LEU A 31 13.90 8.13 0.99
CA LEU A 31 13.96 6.90 0.23
C LEU A 31 14.30 5.77 1.21
N LYS A 32 13.35 4.88 1.46
CA LYS A 32 13.48 3.75 2.37
C LYS A 32 13.72 2.48 1.58
N ARG A 33 14.81 1.79 1.87
CA ARG A 33 15.13 0.52 1.21
C ARG A 33 14.05 -0.54 1.50
N THR A 34 13.67 -1.26 0.46
CA THR A 34 12.87 -2.48 0.48
C THR A 34 13.53 -3.52 -0.43
N THR A 35 12.93 -4.71 -0.57
CA THR A 35 13.43 -5.76 -1.44
C THR A 35 12.89 -5.61 -2.87
N PRO A 36 13.61 -6.05 -3.91
CA PRO A 36 13.09 -6.07 -5.29
C PRO A 36 11.75 -6.80 -5.40
N ARG A 37 11.55 -7.87 -4.62
CA ARG A 37 10.26 -8.56 -4.51
C ARG A 37 9.13 -7.64 -4.09
N ASN A 38 9.35 -6.77 -3.11
CA ASN A 38 8.34 -5.79 -2.68
C ASN A 38 8.15 -4.66 -3.71
N MET A 39 9.14 -4.41 -4.58
CA MET A 39 9.04 -3.47 -5.69
C MET A 39 8.36 -4.06 -6.93
N ALA A 40 8.15 -5.38 -7.00
CA ALA A 40 7.61 -6.05 -8.17
C ALA A 40 6.20 -5.56 -8.57
N ALA A 41 5.43 -5.08 -7.60
CA ALA A 41 4.09 -4.50 -7.82
C ALA A 41 4.11 -2.95 -7.93
N ALA A 42 5.28 -2.30 -7.91
CA ALA A 42 5.39 -0.85 -7.93
C ALA A 42 4.67 -0.24 -9.14
N GLY A 43 3.98 0.89 -8.92
CA GLY A 43 3.16 1.54 -9.94
C GLY A 43 1.83 0.85 -10.23
N ARG A 44 1.51 -0.29 -9.60
CA ARG A 44 0.23 -1.01 -9.75
C ARG A 44 -0.66 -0.80 -8.52
N LEU A 45 -1.97 -0.98 -8.70
CA LEU A 45 -2.94 -0.99 -7.59
C LEU A 45 -2.55 -1.98 -6.49
N SER A 46 -2.00 -3.13 -6.87
CA SER A 46 -1.52 -4.18 -5.96
C SER A 46 -0.49 -3.66 -4.95
N ALA A 47 0.46 -2.81 -5.36
CA ALA A 47 1.40 -2.20 -4.41
C ALA A 47 0.70 -1.26 -3.42
N LEU A 48 -0.27 -0.47 -3.87
CA LEU A 48 -1.03 0.41 -2.98
C LEU A 48 -1.81 -0.39 -1.94
N LEU A 49 -2.48 -1.48 -2.34
CA LEU A 49 -3.21 -2.34 -1.42
C LEU A 49 -2.30 -3.09 -0.46
N ILE A 50 -1.17 -3.64 -0.92
CA ILE A 50 -0.18 -4.28 -0.04
C ILE A 50 0.26 -3.31 1.06
N GLN A 51 0.54 -2.06 0.69
CA GLN A 51 1.02 -1.05 1.62
C GLN A 51 -0.08 -0.58 2.57
N ALA A 52 -1.30 -0.39 2.08
CA ALA A 52 -2.45 -0.07 2.92
C ALA A 52 -2.74 -1.19 3.93
N PHE A 53 -2.77 -2.45 3.49
CA PHE A 53 -3.00 -3.60 4.38
C PHE A 53 -1.87 -3.78 5.39
N ARG A 54 -0.61 -3.60 4.98
CA ARG A 54 0.54 -3.64 5.89
C ARG A 54 0.45 -2.55 6.96
N SER A 55 0.00 -1.34 6.60
CA SER A 55 -0.17 -0.23 7.54
C SER A 55 -1.35 -0.42 8.48
N LEU A 56 -2.42 -1.09 8.04
CA LEU A 56 -3.60 -1.35 8.87
C LEU A 56 -3.41 -2.56 9.79
N GLY A 57 -2.67 -3.57 9.33
CA GLY A 57 -2.58 -4.88 9.96
C GLY A 57 -3.82 -5.75 9.70
N ALA A 58 -3.63 -7.07 9.72
CA ALA A 58 -4.67 -8.05 9.34
C ALA A 58 -5.97 -7.91 10.16
N ALA A 59 -5.86 -7.66 11.47
CA ALA A 59 -7.01 -7.50 12.36
C ALA A 59 -7.92 -6.31 12.01
N SER A 60 -7.37 -5.31 11.30
CA SER A 60 -8.09 -4.09 10.93
C SER A 60 -8.78 -4.18 9.55
N ILE A 61 -8.65 -5.31 8.85
CA ILE A 61 -9.25 -5.51 7.52
C ILE A 61 -10.65 -6.08 7.66
N THR A 62 -11.63 -5.19 7.75
CA THR A 62 -13.05 -5.55 7.90
C THR A 62 -13.78 -5.64 6.56
N GLN A 63 -14.88 -6.38 6.52
CA GLN A 63 -15.74 -6.50 5.33
C GLN A 63 -16.25 -5.13 4.84
N GLN A 64 -16.57 -4.21 5.76
CA GLN A 64 -16.98 -2.85 5.39
C GLN A 64 -15.88 -2.09 4.65
N ARG A 65 -14.61 -2.26 5.04
CA ARG A 65 -13.47 -1.64 4.34
C ARG A 65 -13.28 -2.26 2.96
N ILE A 66 -13.45 -3.57 2.83
CA ILE A 66 -13.40 -4.26 1.54
C ILE A 66 -14.52 -3.77 0.62
N ALA A 67 -15.75 -3.65 1.11
CA ALA A 67 -16.88 -3.12 0.34
C ALA A 67 -16.59 -1.71 -0.17
N ARG A 68 -16.08 -0.83 0.69
CA ARG A 68 -15.67 0.53 0.31
C ARG A 68 -14.56 0.54 -0.76
N LEU A 69 -13.62 -0.39 -0.71
CA LEU A 69 -12.60 -0.54 -1.76
C LEU A 69 -13.24 -0.96 -3.09
N ARG A 70 -14.22 -1.87 -3.06
CA ARG A 70 -14.95 -2.32 -4.25
C ARG A 70 -15.78 -1.21 -4.90
N GLU A 71 -16.37 -0.33 -4.10
CA GLU A 71 -17.12 0.84 -4.58
C GLU A 71 -16.21 1.89 -5.22
N LYS A 72 -15.02 2.12 -4.65
CA LYS A 72 -14.12 3.19 -5.10
C LYS A 72 -13.21 2.81 -6.25
N LEU A 73 -12.93 1.52 -6.43
CA LEU A 73 -11.97 1.04 -7.42
C LEU A 73 -12.71 0.39 -8.60
N PRO A 74 -12.37 0.76 -9.86
CA PRO A 74 -12.98 0.16 -11.04
C PRO A 74 -12.82 -1.36 -11.08
N ALA A 75 -13.84 -2.09 -11.52
CA ALA A 75 -13.81 -3.55 -11.57
C ALA A 75 -12.63 -4.09 -12.41
N VAL A 76 -12.30 -3.40 -13.51
CA VAL A 76 -11.18 -3.75 -14.39
C VAL A 76 -9.85 -3.70 -13.63
N GLU A 77 -9.64 -2.69 -12.79
CA GLU A 77 -8.42 -2.56 -11.98
C GLU A 77 -8.40 -3.59 -10.84
N ARG A 78 -9.55 -3.84 -10.20
CA ARG A 78 -9.64 -4.84 -9.12
C ARG A 78 -9.33 -6.25 -9.63
N ALA A 79 -9.64 -6.56 -10.89
CA ALA A 79 -9.34 -7.86 -11.49
C ALA A 79 -7.81 -8.11 -11.61
N THR A 80 -6.98 -7.07 -11.75
CA THR A 80 -5.52 -7.23 -11.87
C THR A 80 -4.88 -7.72 -10.57
N LEU A 81 -5.57 -7.56 -9.43
CA LEU A 81 -5.09 -8.04 -8.13
C LEU A 81 -4.85 -9.54 -8.10
N LEU A 82 -5.64 -10.32 -8.85
CA LEU A 82 -5.46 -11.77 -8.93
C LEU A 82 -4.19 -12.17 -9.69
N GLN A 83 -3.76 -11.35 -10.66
CA GLN A 83 -2.53 -11.58 -11.42
C GLN A 83 -1.29 -11.33 -10.56
N ASP A 84 -1.36 -10.33 -9.68
CA ASP A 84 -0.27 -9.92 -8.79
C ASP A 84 -0.31 -10.61 -7.42
N ILE A 85 -1.24 -11.52 -7.16
CA ILE A 85 -1.48 -12.08 -5.81
C ILE A 85 -0.21 -12.74 -5.22
N ALA A 86 0.60 -13.39 -6.05
CA ALA A 86 1.86 -14.02 -5.64
C ALA A 86 2.93 -13.01 -5.17
N LEU A 87 2.79 -11.74 -5.56
CA LEU A 87 3.66 -10.63 -5.12
C LEU A 87 3.30 -10.16 -3.70
N ALA A 88 2.07 -10.40 -3.26
CA ALA A 88 1.61 -10.06 -1.91
C ALA A 88 2.03 -11.12 -0.88
N PRO A 89 2.28 -10.74 0.39
CA PRO A 89 2.36 -11.67 1.50
C PRO A 89 1.14 -12.59 1.57
N GLU A 90 1.35 -13.86 1.93
CA GLU A 90 0.31 -14.90 1.91
C GLU A 90 -0.95 -14.53 2.69
N TRP A 91 -0.79 -13.91 3.87
CA TRP A 91 -1.92 -13.48 4.69
C TRP A 91 -2.83 -12.45 3.99
N MET A 92 -2.33 -11.71 2.99
CA MET A 92 -3.11 -10.74 2.22
C MET A 92 -3.91 -11.37 1.07
N HIS A 93 -3.61 -12.62 0.69
CA HIS A 93 -4.20 -13.26 -0.48
C HIS A 93 -5.72 -13.35 -0.39
N ILE A 94 -6.25 -13.65 0.81
CA ILE A 94 -7.70 -13.69 1.04
C ILE A 94 -8.34 -12.33 0.75
N HIS A 95 -7.71 -11.23 1.18
CA HIS A 95 -8.25 -9.89 1.01
C HIS A 95 -8.15 -9.44 -0.45
N PHE A 96 -7.09 -9.83 -1.15
CA PHE A 96 -6.95 -9.60 -2.60
C PHE A 96 -8.09 -10.27 -3.37
N ARG A 97 -8.41 -11.53 -3.05
CA ARG A 97 -9.53 -12.24 -3.67
C ARG A 97 -10.86 -11.56 -3.37
N GLU A 98 -11.09 -11.14 -2.14
CA GLU A 98 -12.33 -10.46 -1.75
C GLU A 98 -12.53 -9.11 -2.47
N VAL A 99 -11.46 -8.31 -2.61
CA VAL A 99 -11.52 -7.04 -3.36
C VAL A 99 -11.73 -7.31 -4.86
N ALA A 100 -11.14 -8.36 -5.41
CA ALA A 100 -11.23 -8.70 -6.82
C ALA A 100 -12.55 -9.35 -7.25
N ARG A 101 -13.43 -9.72 -6.30
CA ARG A 101 -14.75 -10.28 -6.63
C ARG A 101 -15.54 -9.30 -7.49
N PRO A 102 -16.23 -9.77 -8.55
CA PRO A 102 -17.01 -8.91 -9.45
C PRO A 102 -17.92 -7.96 -8.66
#